data_AF-A0A3C0UA78-F1
#
_entry.id   AF-A0A3C0UA78-F1
#
_cell.length_a   1.000
_cell.length_b   1.000
_cell.length_c   1.000
_cell.angle_alpha   90.00
_cell.angle_beta   90.00
_cell.angle_gamma   90.00
#
_symmetry.space_group_name_H-M   'P 1'
#
loop_
_entity.id
_entity.type
_entity.pdbx_description
1 polymer ?
#
loop_
_entity_poly.entity_id
_entity_poly.type
_entity_poly.pdbx_seq_one_letter_code
_entity_poly.pdbx_strand_id
1 'polypeptide(L)'
;GGRVDLGILEVADRIWGSDCVDPVEREDIQRYTSLLVPPEMIGEHVGASPAHSTHRATTQELRMAMAFFGHMGIEWNLLKEPQADIDKLAEWVAEFKKHREWFAVDTAVHSDAADPAVRVDGCVMPNKAAAIYRFTQL
;
A
#
# COMPACT_ATOMS: atom_id res chain seq x y z
N GLY A 1 -8.96 -5.53 -9.14
CA GLY A 1 -9.57 -6.70 -8.51
C GLY A 1 -10.95 -7.02 -9.04
N GLY A 2 -11.07 -7.47 -10.30
CA GLY A 2 -12.37 -7.92 -10.84
C GLY A 2 -12.87 -9.25 -10.26
N ARG A 3 -12.04 -9.95 -9.48
CA ARG A 3 -12.35 -11.24 -8.82
C ARG A 3 -11.58 -11.35 -7.51
N VAL A 4 -12.12 -10.75 -6.45
CA VAL A 4 -11.54 -10.73 -5.09
C VAL A 4 -12.54 -11.40 -4.15
N ASP A 5 -12.30 -12.68 -3.88
CA ASP A 5 -13.16 -13.55 -3.08
C ASP A 5 -12.35 -14.69 -2.45
N LEU A 6 -12.92 -15.37 -1.46
CA LEU A 6 -12.24 -16.48 -0.80
C LEU A 6 -11.88 -17.63 -1.76
N GLY A 7 -12.66 -17.82 -2.82
CA GLY A 7 -12.38 -18.85 -3.82
C GLY A 7 -11.13 -18.57 -4.67
N ILE A 8 -10.75 -17.31 -4.93
CA ILE A 8 -9.45 -17.02 -5.55
C ILE A 8 -8.30 -17.28 -4.58
N LEU A 9 -8.50 -16.97 -3.30
CA LEU A 9 -7.46 -17.10 -2.28
C LEU A 9 -7.12 -18.57 -1.97
N GLU A 10 -7.99 -19.52 -2.30
CA GLU A 10 -7.68 -20.95 -2.23
C GLU A 10 -6.66 -21.43 -3.27
N VAL A 11 -6.47 -20.67 -4.37
CA VAL A 11 -5.63 -21.10 -5.51
C VAL A 11 -4.55 -20.08 -5.90
N ALA A 12 -4.55 -18.90 -5.29
CA ALA A 12 -3.57 -17.85 -5.55
C ALA A 12 -3.14 -17.20 -4.23
N ASP A 13 -1.81 -17.09 -4.05
CA ASP A 13 -1.22 -16.50 -2.86
C ASP A 13 -1.46 -14.98 -2.77
N ARG A 14 -1.81 -14.34 -3.90
CA ARG A 14 -1.99 -12.89 -4.00
C ARG A 14 -3.03 -12.51 -5.05
N ILE A 15 -3.64 -11.36 -4.84
CA ILE A 15 -4.55 -10.72 -5.79
C ILE A 15 -4.08 -9.32 -6.15
N TRP A 16 -4.53 -8.82 -7.30
CA TRP A 16 -4.33 -7.43 -7.69
C TRP A 16 -5.54 -6.58 -7.26
N GLY A 17 -5.36 -5.73 -6.25
CA GLY A 17 -6.45 -4.98 -5.61
C GLY A 17 -7.23 -4.10 -6.59
N SER A 18 -6.53 -3.32 -7.42
CA SER A 18 -7.13 -2.44 -8.42
C SER A 18 -6.10 -2.03 -9.46
N ASP A 19 -6.53 -1.83 -10.71
CA ASP A 19 -5.69 -1.21 -11.75
C ASP A 19 -5.42 0.27 -11.49
N CYS A 20 -6.22 0.89 -10.61
CA CYS A 20 -5.96 2.24 -10.13
C CYS A 20 -4.87 2.20 -9.05
N VAL A 21 -3.69 2.74 -9.37
CA VAL A 21 -2.55 2.90 -8.45
C VAL A 21 -2.40 4.34 -7.95
N ASP A 22 -3.42 5.19 -8.14
CA ASP A 22 -3.50 6.51 -7.50
C ASP A 22 -3.57 6.33 -5.98
N PRO A 23 -2.64 6.89 -5.20
CA PRO A 23 -2.62 6.63 -3.77
C PRO A 23 -3.86 7.17 -3.04
N VAL A 24 -4.52 8.20 -3.56
CA VAL A 24 -5.75 8.73 -2.94
C VAL A 24 -6.90 7.73 -3.07
N GLU A 25 -7.07 7.12 -4.23
CA GLU A 25 -8.09 6.07 -4.45
C GLU A 25 -7.72 4.78 -3.71
N ARG A 26 -6.42 4.46 -3.66
CA ARG A 26 -5.91 3.27 -2.98
C ARG A 26 -6.18 3.27 -1.49
N GLU A 27 -6.25 4.44 -0.83
CA GLU A 27 -6.54 4.53 0.59
C GLU A 27 -7.84 3.80 0.97
N ASP A 28 -8.95 4.12 0.29
CA ASP A 28 -10.24 3.47 0.54
C ASP A 28 -10.27 2.03 -0.05
N ILE A 29 -9.70 1.82 -1.24
CA ILE A 29 -9.65 0.47 -1.85
C ILE A 29 -8.95 -0.52 -0.92
N GLN A 30 -7.78 -0.17 -0.37
CA GLN A 30 -7.02 -1.01 0.54
C GLN A 30 -7.73 -1.21 1.87
N ARG A 31 -8.28 -0.13 2.45
CA ARG A 31 -9.04 -0.19 3.68
C ARG A 31 -10.16 -1.23 3.60
N TYR A 32 -10.97 -1.19 2.55
CA TYR A 32 -12.10 -2.10 2.43
C TYR A 32 -11.71 -3.50 1.92
N THR A 33 -10.68 -3.62 1.09
CA THR A 33 -10.17 -4.93 0.66
C THR A 33 -9.55 -5.70 1.84
N SER A 34 -8.84 -4.98 2.72
CA SER A 34 -8.17 -5.55 3.89
C SER A 34 -9.11 -6.04 5.01
N LEU A 35 -10.42 -5.80 4.88
CA LEU A 35 -11.43 -6.42 5.74
C LEU A 35 -11.57 -7.93 5.50
N LEU A 36 -11.21 -8.41 4.30
CA LEU A 36 -11.31 -9.83 3.93
C LEU A 36 -9.96 -10.44 3.53
N VAL A 37 -9.10 -9.65 2.90
CA VAL A 37 -7.82 -10.12 2.35
C VAL A 37 -6.67 -9.57 3.21
N PRO A 38 -5.81 -10.40 3.80
CA PRO A 38 -4.62 -9.91 4.50
C PRO A 38 -3.81 -8.95 3.62
N PRO A 39 -3.31 -7.81 4.14
CA PRO A 39 -2.56 -6.84 3.33
C PRO A 39 -1.43 -7.46 2.52
N GLU A 40 -0.68 -8.42 3.06
CA GLU A 40 0.43 -9.08 2.35
C GLU A 40 -0.02 -9.87 1.10
N MET A 41 -1.30 -10.19 0.99
CA MET A 41 -1.90 -10.85 -0.19
C MET A 41 -2.45 -9.84 -1.21
N ILE A 42 -2.46 -8.54 -0.91
CA ILE A 42 -2.94 -7.47 -1.80
C ILE A 42 -1.74 -6.86 -2.52
N GLY A 43 -1.72 -6.96 -3.86
CA GLY A 43 -0.73 -6.23 -4.67
C GLY A 43 -0.89 -4.71 -4.55
N GLU A 44 0.20 -4.03 -4.22
CA GLU A 44 0.25 -2.57 -4.06
C GLU A 44 1.52 -2.04 -4.69
N HIS A 45 1.39 -1.27 -5.76
CA HIS A 45 2.56 -0.77 -6.48
C HIS A 45 2.70 0.73 -6.36
N VAL A 46 3.95 1.17 -6.24
CA VAL A 46 4.32 2.57 -6.47
C VAL A 46 4.16 2.85 -7.97
N GLY A 47 3.08 3.52 -8.34
CA GLY A 47 2.78 3.91 -9.73
C GLY A 47 3.45 5.22 -10.14
N ALA A 48 3.32 5.60 -11.41
CA ALA A 48 3.74 6.92 -11.90
C ALA A 48 2.86 8.07 -11.36
N SER A 49 3.36 9.31 -11.45
CA SER A 49 2.62 10.54 -11.14
C SER A 49 2.77 11.52 -12.32
N PRO A 50 1.69 12.03 -12.92
CA PRO A 50 0.28 11.76 -12.58
C PRO A 50 -0.15 10.30 -12.80
N ALA A 51 -1.11 9.84 -12.00
CA ALA A 51 -1.65 8.48 -12.11
C ALA A 51 -2.37 8.28 -13.45
N HIS A 52 -2.21 7.11 -14.08
CA HIS A 52 -2.74 6.87 -15.43
C HIS A 52 -4.27 6.86 -15.48
N SER A 53 -4.94 6.33 -14.45
CA SER A 53 -6.39 6.15 -14.39
C SER A 53 -7.16 7.41 -13.98
N THR A 54 -6.59 8.24 -13.10
CA THR A 54 -7.27 9.40 -12.51
C THR A 54 -6.66 10.73 -12.93
N HIS A 55 -5.45 10.72 -13.51
CA HIS A 55 -4.64 11.89 -13.82
C HIS A 55 -4.28 12.77 -12.61
N ARG A 56 -4.44 12.26 -11.39
CA ARG A 56 -4.04 12.97 -10.17
C ARG A 56 -2.52 12.97 -10.04
N ALA A 57 -1.93 14.16 -9.85
CA ALA A 57 -0.55 14.29 -9.45
C ALA A 57 -0.44 14.15 -7.93
N THR A 58 0.43 13.26 -7.48
CA THR A 58 0.69 13.00 -6.06
C THR A 58 2.20 12.98 -5.79
N THR A 59 2.58 13.25 -4.55
CA THR A 59 3.99 13.24 -4.13
C THR A 59 4.55 11.81 -4.18
N GLN A 60 5.87 11.69 -4.29
CA GLN A 60 6.51 10.37 -4.31
C GLN A 60 6.31 9.64 -2.98
N GLU A 61 6.40 10.35 -1.87
CA GLU A 61 6.23 9.84 -0.51
C GLU A 61 4.84 9.27 -0.31
N LEU A 62 3.80 9.95 -0.78
CA LEU A 62 2.43 9.46 -0.66
C LEU A 62 2.25 8.14 -1.44
N ARG A 63 2.79 8.07 -2.66
CA ARG A 63 2.75 6.83 -3.47
C ARG A 63 3.48 5.67 -2.77
N MET A 64 4.64 5.93 -2.18
CA MET A 64 5.43 4.91 -1.48
C MET A 64 4.78 4.48 -0.15
N ALA A 65 4.30 5.43 0.65
CA ALA A 65 3.56 5.16 1.88
C ALA A 65 2.30 4.34 1.61
N MET A 66 1.60 4.64 0.51
CA MET A 66 0.40 3.91 0.14
C MET A 66 0.65 2.43 -0.18
N ALA A 67 1.79 2.11 -0.79
CA ALA A 67 2.14 0.75 -1.19
C ALA A 67 2.88 -0.04 -0.10
N PHE A 68 3.13 0.56 1.07
CA PHE A 68 4.11 0.07 2.03
C PHE A 68 3.65 -1.16 2.82
N PHE A 69 2.34 -1.33 3.05
CA PHE A 69 1.83 -2.40 3.92
C PHE A 69 1.49 -3.68 3.19
N GLY A 70 0.98 -3.59 1.96
CA GLY A 70 0.65 -4.79 1.22
C GLY A 70 1.84 -5.41 0.53
N HIS A 71 1.57 -6.15 -0.54
CA HIS A 71 2.61 -6.72 -1.36
C HIS A 71 3.25 -5.65 -2.27
N MET A 72 4.19 -4.90 -1.68
CA MET A 72 4.86 -3.76 -2.32
C MET A 72 5.54 -4.15 -3.63
N GLY A 73 5.25 -3.38 -4.68
CA GLY A 73 5.93 -3.46 -5.97
C GLY A 73 6.10 -2.08 -6.61
N ILE A 74 6.61 -2.05 -7.84
CA ILE A 74 6.88 -0.82 -8.58
C ILE A 74 6.26 -0.94 -9.97
N GLU A 75 5.42 0.03 -10.33
CA GLU A 75 4.76 0.15 -11.63
C GLU A 75 5.02 1.54 -12.20
N TRP A 76 6.31 1.86 -12.30
CA TRP A 76 6.81 3.18 -12.66
C TRP A 76 8.03 3.03 -13.56
N ASN A 77 8.10 3.81 -14.65
CA ASN A 77 9.21 3.75 -15.59
C ASN A 77 10.45 4.47 -15.04
N LEU A 78 11.24 3.77 -14.23
CA LEU A 78 12.40 4.32 -13.55
C LEU A 78 13.51 4.83 -14.50
N LEU A 79 13.54 4.41 -15.76
CA LEU A 79 14.54 4.88 -16.74
C LEU A 79 14.38 6.37 -17.10
N LYS A 80 13.26 6.99 -16.74
CA LYS A 80 12.95 8.38 -17.05
C LYS A 80 13.08 9.31 -15.83
N GLU A 81 13.45 8.77 -14.68
CA GLU A 81 13.37 9.48 -13.42
C GLU A 81 14.75 10.00 -12.97
N PRO A 82 14.80 11.14 -12.27
CA PRO A 82 16.03 11.61 -11.64
C PRO A 82 16.59 10.57 -10.68
N GLN A 83 17.93 10.46 -10.62
CA GLN A 83 18.60 9.54 -9.70
C GLN A 83 18.18 9.75 -8.25
N ALA A 84 17.96 11.00 -7.83
CA ALA A 84 17.49 11.32 -6.48
C ALA A 84 16.16 10.64 -6.12
N ASP A 85 15.25 10.53 -7.09
CA ASP A 85 13.95 9.90 -6.87
C ASP A 85 14.10 8.37 -6.82
N ILE A 86 15.01 7.81 -7.61
CA ILE A 86 15.36 6.37 -7.57
C ILE A 86 16.01 6.01 -6.23
N ASP A 87 16.95 6.83 -5.75
CA ASP A 87 17.62 6.65 -4.46
C ASP A 87 16.60 6.68 -3.32
N LYS A 88 15.67 7.65 -3.36
CA LYS A 88 14.57 7.73 -2.41
C LYS A 88 13.68 6.48 -2.44
N LEU A 89 13.33 5.98 -3.62
CA LEU A 89 12.58 4.73 -3.75
C LEU A 89 13.35 3.54 -3.18
N ALA A 90 14.67 3.51 -3.36
CA ALA A 90 15.51 2.45 -2.81
C ALA A 90 15.53 2.43 -1.28
N GLU A 91 15.50 3.60 -0.62
CA GLU A 91 15.35 3.70 0.84
C GLU A 91 14.04 3.06 1.32
N TRP A 92 12.92 3.36 0.65
CA TRP A 92 11.62 2.79 0.97
C TRP A 92 11.55 1.28 0.72
N VAL A 93 12.13 0.80 -0.38
CA VAL A 93 12.24 -0.64 -0.66
C VAL A 93 13.10 -1.34 0.38
N ALA A 94 14.20 -0.72 0.83
CA ALA A 94 15.04 -1.26 1.89
C ALA A 94 14.27 -1.32 3.22
N GLU A 95 13.49 -0.29 3.54
CA GLU A 95 12.65 -0.26 4.75
C GLU A 95 11.56 -1.32 4.70
N PHE A 96 10.84 -1.47 3.57
CA PHE A 96 9.85 -2.53 3.37
C PHE A 96 10.47 -3.91 3.60
N LYS A 97 11.67 -4.16 3.05
CA LYS A 97 12.36 -5.44 3.22
C LYS A 97 12.71 -5.76 4.68
N LYS A 98 12.92 -4.76 5.54
CA LYS A 98 13.16 -4.97 6.98
C LYS A 98 11.89 -5.45 7.69
N HIS A 99 10.72 -4.98 7.27
CA HIS A 99 9.45 -5.17 7.98
C HIS A 99 8.46 -6.13 7.31
N ARG A 100 8.69 -6.56 6.06
CA ARG A 100 7.74 -7.39 5.29
C ARG A 100 7.34 -8.69 5.99
N GLU A 101 8.20 -9.25 6.83
CA GLU A 101 7.88 -10.46 7.60
C GLU A 101 6.92 -10.15 8.76
N TRP A 102 6.96 -8.93 9.30
CA TRP A 102 5.99 -8.46 10.27
C TRP A 102 4.65 -8.23 9.59
N PHE A 103 4.63 -7.50 8.47
CA PHE A 103 3.38 -7.20 7.75
C PHE A 103 2.59 -8.45 7.32
N ALA A 104 3.27 -9.59 7.13
CA ALA A 104 2.64 -10.86 6.81
C ALA A 104 1.92 -11.56 7.99
N VAL A 105 2.14 -11.14 9.23
CA VAL A 105 1.54 -11.74 10.44
C VAL A 105 0.89 -10.71 11.36
N ASP A 106 1.12 -9.44 11.12
CA ASP A 106 0.67 -8.34 11.95
C ASP A 106 -0.85 -8.16 11.88
N THR A 107 -1.40 -7.61 12.96
CA THR A 107 -2.81 -7.20 12.97
C THR A 107 -2.96 -5.89 12.23
N ALA A 108 -3.71 -5.88 11.13
CA ALA A 108 -4.11 -4.66 10.44
C ALA A 108 -5.06 -3.83 11.32
N VAL A 109 -4.82 -2.52 11.36
CA VAL A 109 -5.59 -1.55 12.15
C VAL A 109 -6.08 -0.45 11.23
N HIS A 110 -7.35 -0.09 11.39
CA HIS A 110 -7.98 1.07 10.75
C HIS A 110 -8.55 1.97 11.84
N SER A 111 -8.16 3.23 11.90
CA SER A 111 -8.73 4.15 12.88
C SER A 111 -10.11 4.68 12.47
N ASP A 112 -10.89 5.04 13.49
CA ASP A 112 -12.15 5.78 13.38
C ASP A 112 -11.88 7.29 13.49
N ALA A 113 -11.17 7.85 12.51
CA ALA A 113 -10.90 9.28 12.46
C ALA A 113 -12.19 10.08 12.31
N ALA A 114 -12.38 11.11 13.14
CA ALA A 114 -13.58 11.96 13.11
C ALA A 114 -13.62 12.89 11.86
N ASP A 115 -12.45 13.21 11.30
CA ASP A 115 -12.33 13.98 10.08
C ASP A 115 -12.27 13.03 8.87
N PRO A 116 -13.23 13.10 7.93
CA PRO A 116 -13.24 12.26 6.74
C PRO A 116 -12.09 12.55 5.76
N ALA A 117 -11.32 13.63 5.93
CA ALA A 117 -10.09 13.88 5.17
C ALA A 117 -8.86 13.19 5.78
N VAL A 118 -8.97 12.66 7.01
CA VAL A 118 -7.87 11.98 7.71
C VAL A 118 -8.07 10.48 7.64
N ARG A 119 -6.98 9.76 7.35
CA ARG A 119 -6.89 8.31 7.41
C ARG A 119 -5.68 7.95 8.25
N VAL A 120 -5.87 7.00 9.16
CA VAL A 120 -4.78 6.37 9.91
C VAL A 120 -5.02 4.87 9.89
N ASP A 121 -4.06 4.16 9.32
CA ASP A 121 -4.04 2.72 9.21
C ASP A 121 -2.63 2.19 9.55
N GLY A 122 -2.51 0.90 9.82
CA GLY A 122 -1.21 0.34 10.15
C GLY A 122 -1.22 -1.13 10.49
N CYS A 123 -0.04 -1.61 10.86
CA CYS A 123 0.24 -2.98 11.26
C CYS A 123 0.82 -2.98 12.68
N VAL A 124 0.29 -3.84 13.54
CA VAL A 124 0.77 -4.03 14.92
C VAL A 124 1.26 -5.47 15.07
N MET A 125 2.48 -5.64 15.59
CA MET A 125 3.03 -6.97 15.84
C MET A 125 2.10 -7.81 16.74
N PRO A 126 1.99 -9.14 16.53
CA PRO A 126 1.13 -9.99 17.36
C PRO A 126 1.45 -9.90 18.86
N ASN A 127 2.73 -9.70 19.21
CA ASN A 127 3.20 -9.54 20.59
C ASN A 127 3.10 -8.10 21.12
N LYS A 128 2.61 -7.15 20.32
CA LYS A 128 2.45 -5.71 20.61
C LYS A 128 3.75 -4.99 20.96
N ALA A 129 4.92 -5.52 20.57
CA ALA A 129 6.22 -4.90 20.86
C ALA A 129 6.54 -3.73 19.92
N ALA A 130 5.96 -3.70 18.72
CA ALA A 130 6.11 -2.62 17.75
C ALA A 130 4.84 -2.46 16.90
N ALA A 131 4.70 -1.29 16.29
CA ALA A 131 3.67 -0.98 15.32
C ALA A 131 4.21 0.03 14.29
N ILE A 132 3.70 -0.05 13.07
CA ILE A 132 3.94 0.94 12.02
C ILE A 132 2.59 1.46 11.57
N TYR A 133 2.44 2.78 11.58
CA TYR A 133 1.24 3.47 11.14
C TYR A 133 1.54 4.39 9.98
N ARG A 134 0.59 4.46 9.05
CA ARG A 134 0.50 5.48 8.02
C ARG A 134 -0.54 6.49 8.47
N PHE A 135 -0.19 7.77 8.34
CA PHE A 135 -1.11 8.89 8.50
C PHE A 135 -1.22 9.57 7.14
N THR A 136 -2.43 9.66 6.61
CA THR A 136 -2.71 10.31 5.33
C THR A 136 -3.75 11.42 5.55
N GLN A 137 -3.51 12.58 4.95
CA GLN A 137 -4.51 13.64 4.80
C GLN A 137 -4.79 13.81 3.31
N LEU A 138 -6.04 13.57 2.91
CA LEU A 138 -6.50 13.53 1.51
C LEU A 138 -7.10 14.86 1.03
#